data_AF-A0AAU7V3J0-F1
#
_entry.id   AF-A0AAU7V3J0-F1
#
_cell.length_a   1.000
_cell.length_b   1.000
_cell.length_c   1.000
_cell.angle_alpha   90.00
_cell.angle_beta   90.00
_cell.angle_gamma   90.00
#
_symmetry.space_group_name_H-M   'P 1'
#
loop_
_entity.id
_entity.type
_entity.pdbx_description
1 polymer ?
#
loop_
_entity_poly.entity_id
_entity_poly.type
_entity_poly.pdbx_seq_one_letter_code
_entity_poly.pdbx_strand_id
1 'polypeptide(L)'
;MKTNMPVVTVPATDRATAALADWLIRDLTAVTLEHAGLPDPQRLRRLPPITAAHIGKPGKLRRHVRALEHVLGQVDRHLRAGAHLREHGLGTESVPAVPTELFDVAADLAGTVVERGSPAAALANRAVLLAAGVIGRGLGVVDASATWSATAGSYCAIIAQLWRDEPQAQVLVDPG
;
A
#
# COMPACT_ATOMS: atom_id res chain seq x y z
N MET A 1 6.32 6.57 -23.49
CA MET A 1 7.52 6.18 -22.72
C MET A 1 7.05 5.29 -21.58
N LYS A 2 7.41 4.00 -21.56
CA LYS A 2 7.21 3.18 -20.36
C LYS A 2 8.31 3.56 -19.38
N THR A 3 7.97 4.32 -18.36
CA THR A 3 8.89 4.59 -17.26
C THR A 3 8.94 3.31 -16.42
N ASN A 4 9.92 2.44 -16.70
CA ASN A 4 10.11 1.23 -15.90
C ASN A 4 10.52 1.66 -14.49
N MET A 5 9.59 1.63 -13.54
CA MET A 5 9.90 1.83 -12.14
C MET A 5 10.72 0.63 -11.66
N PRO A 6 11.86 0.83 -10.96
CA PRO A 6 12.63 -0.28 -10.44
C PRO A 6 11.80 -1.02 -9.38
N VAL A 7 11.36 -2.23 -9.71
CA VAL A 7 10.64 -3.13 -8.81
C VAL A 7 11.67 -3.94 -8.05
N VAL A 8 11.69 -3.80 -6.72
CA VAL A 8 12.49 -4.70 -5.87
C VAL A 8 11.68 -5.98 -5.70
N THR A 9 12.11 -7.04 -6.36
CA THR A 9 11.62 -8.38 -6.09
C THR A 9 12.09 -8.80 -4.69
N VAL A 10 11.14 -8.76 -3.76
CA VAL A 10 11.12 -9.39 -2.43
C VAL A 10 12.20 -8.92 -1.42
N PRO A 11 11.80 -8.52 -0.20
CA PRO A 11 12.77 -8.26 0.86
C PRO A 11 13.48 -9.55 1.31
N ALA A 12 14.77 -9.68 1.00
CA ALA A 12 15.63 -10.80 1.38
C ALA A 12 15.87 -10.94 2.90
N THR A 13 15.42 -9.98 3.71
CA THR A 13 15.64 -9.94 5.16
C THR A 13 14.35 -9.62 5.92
N ASP A 14 14.27 -10.05 7.19
CA ASP A 14 13.15 -9.71 8.08
C ASP A 14 13.02 -8.19 8.29
N ARG A 15 14.14 -7.44 8.21
CA ARG A 15 14.15 -5.99 8.37
C ARG A 15 13.62 -5.27 7.12
N ALA A 16 14.06 -5.67 5.93
CA ALA A 16 13.48 -5.17 4.69
C ALA A 16 11.99 -5.52 4.58
N THR A 17 11.60 -6.73 5.02
CA THR A 17 10.20 -7.17 5.05
C THR A 17 9.37 -6.31 6.00
N ALA A 18 9.93 -6.01 7.18
CA ALA A 18 9.28 -5.15 8.15
C ALA A 18 9.09 -3.72 7.63
N ALA A 19 10.11 -3.15 6.99
CA ALA A 19 10.06 -1.80 6.45
C ALA A 19 9.05 -1.68 5.31
N LEU A 20 9.04 -2.62 4.36
CA LEU A 20 8.05 -2.64 3.28
C LEU A 20 6.63 -2.91 3.81
N ALA A 21 6.47 -3.76 4.82
CA ALA A 21 5.17 -3.97 5.46
C ALA A 21 4.70 -2.72 6.21
N ASP A 22 5.61 -2.02 6.89
CA ASP A 22 5.32 -0.75 7.57
C ASP A 22 4.85 0.29 6.56
N TRP A 23 5.58 0.46 5.46
CA TRP A 23 5.25 1.34 4.36
C TRP A 23 3.90 0.99 3.74
N LEU A 24 3.67 -0.27 3.36
CA LEU A 24 2.41 -0.71 2.76
C LEU A 24 1.22 -0.38 3.67
N ILE A 25 1.31 -0.72 4.96
CA ILE A 25 0.19 -0.61 5.90
C ILE A 25 -0.03 0.85 6.35
N ARG A 26 1.03 1.54 6.75
CA ARG A 26 0.92 2.83 7.45
C ARG A 26 1.07 4.03 6.53
N ASP A 27 1.67 3.85 5.35
CA ASP A 27 1.86 4.91 4.37
C ASP A 27 1.01 4.67 3.12
N LEU A 28 1.33 3.70 2.27
CA LEU A 28 0.64 3.47 0.99
C LEU A 28 -0.88 3.31 1.17
N THR A 29 -1.30 2.43 2.09
CA THR A 29 -2.73 2.22 2.37
C THR A 29 -3.39 3.49 2.93
N ALA A 30 -2.70 4.21 3.82
CA ALA A 30 -3.26 5.41 4.43
C ALA A 30 -3.43 6.55 3.42
N VAL A 31 -2.41 6.79 2.58
CA VAL A 31 -2.42 7.80 1.51
C VAL A 31 -3.49 7.48 0.47
N THR A 32 -3.57 6.22 0.01
CA THR A 32 -4.56 5.85 -1.01
C THR A 32 -5.99 5.94 -0.48
N LEU A 33 -6.26 5.53 0.76
CA LEU A 33 -7.56 5.73 1.40
C LEU A 33 -7.91 7.22 1.54
N GLU A 34 -6.96 8.04 1.95
CA GLU A 34 -7.16 9.50 2.05
C GLU A 34 -7.49 10.12 0.70
N HIS A 35 -6.73 9.80 -0.35
CA HIS A 35 -6.94 10.28 -1.71
C HIS A 35 -8.26 9.77 -2.31
N ALA A 36 -8.71 8.58 -1.91
CA ALA A 36 -10.01 8.03 -2.28
C ALA A 36 -11.18 8.65 -1.49
N GLY A 37 -10.91 9.52 -0.51
CA GLY A 37 -11.95 10.06 0.39
C GLY A 37 -12.56 9.01 1.32
N LEU A 38 -11.86 7.89 1.54
CA LEU A 38 -12.33 6.75 2.31
C LEU A 38 -12.02 6.90 3.81
N PRO A 39 -12.80 6.23 4.67
CA PRO A 39 -12.76 6.46 6.11
C PRO A 39 -11.48 5.97 6.80
N ASP A 40 -11.11 6.72 7.85
CA ASP A 40 -10.12 6.40 8.89
C ASP A 40 -8.68 6.02 8.43
N PRO A 41 -8.07 6.72 7.44
CA PRO A 41 -6.66 6.49 7.08
C PRO A 41 -5.71 6.78 8.26
N GLN A 42 -6.09 7.69 9.15
CA GLN A 42 -5.29 8.09 10.31
C GLN A 42 -5.09 6.97 11.33
N ARG A 43 -6.04 6.02 11.44
CA ARG A 43 -5.86 4.84 12.30
C ARG A 43 -4.63 4.03 11.91
N LEU A 44 -4.37 3.90 10.61
CA LEU A 44 -3.23 3.13 10.10
C LEU A 44 -1.92 3.86 10.40
N ARG A 45 -1.85 5.17 10.16
CA ARG A 45 -0.65 6.00 10.47
C ARG A 45 -0.24 5.94 11.95
N ARG A 46 -1.23 5.89 12.85
CA ARG A 46 -1.05 5.82 14.32
C ARG A 46 -0.67 4.43 14.83
N LEU A 47 -0.60 3.41 13.99
CA LEU A 47 -0.12 2.09 14.41
C LEU A 47 1.35 2.17 14.82
N PRO A 48 1.79 1.31 15.77
CA PRO A 48 3.21 1.17 16.06
C PRO A 48 3.99 0.75 14.80
N PRO A 49 5.23 1.23 14.63
CA PRO A 49 6.10 0.78 13.55
C PRO A 49 6.30 -0.73 13.55
N ILE A 50 6.24 -1.32 12.37
CA ILE A 50 6.58 -2.71 12.12
C ILE A 50 8.10 -2.83 12.08
N THR A 51 8.61 -3.79 12.83
CA THR A 51 10.05 -4.06 12.94
C THR A 51 10.32 -5.51 12.61
N ALA A 52 11.58 -5.89 12.37
CA ALA A 52 11.96 -7.28 12.11
C ALA A 52 11.42 -8.25 13.19
N ALA A 53 11.37 -7.79 14.44
CA ALA A 53 10.84 -8.56 15.55
C ALA A 53 9.33 -8.88 15.42
N HIS A 54 8.57 -8.10 14.65
CA HIS A 54 7.17 -8.36 14.31
C HIS A 54 7.04 -9.39 13.19
N ILE A 55 7.93 -9.35 12.19
CA ILE A 55 7.95 -10.32 11.09
C ILE A 55 8.34 -11.72 11.59
N GLY A 56 9.30 -11.81 12.53
CA GLY A 56 9.71 -13.09 13.11
C GLY A 56 8.67 -13.75 14.03
N LYS A 57 7.53 -13.11 14.35
CA LYS A 57 6.50 -13.67 15.24
C LYS A 57 5.08 -13.30 14.78
N PRO A 58 4.26 -14.26 14.29
CA PRO A 58 2.92 -14.01 13.73
C PRO A 58 2.02 -13.14 14.64
N GLY A 59 2.02 -13.42 15.95
CA GLY A 59 1.13 -12.76 16.91
C GLY A 59 1.39 -11.28 17.16
N LYS A 60 2.52 -10.73 16.70
CA LYS A 60 2.87 -9.32 16.93
C LYS A 60 2.17 -8.36 15.96
N LEU A 61 1.69 -8.84 14.82
CA LEU A 61 0.93 -8.01 13.86
C LEU A 61 -0.59 -8.00 14.13
N ARG A 62 -1.07 -8.66 15.19
CA ARG A 62 -2.51 -8.73 15.51
C ARG A 62 -3.17 -7.36 15.65
N ARG A 63 -2.45 -6.35 16.15
CA ARG A 63 -2.98 -4.98 16.25
C ARG A 63 -3.19 -4.36 14.86
N HIS A 64 -2.24 -4.57 13.94
CA HIS A 64 -2.32 -4.11 12.56
C HIS A 64 -3.46 -4.81 11.82
N VAL A 65 -3.59 -6.14 11.98
CA VAL A 65 -4.70 -6.92 11.41
C VAL A 65 -6.05 -6.37 11.85
N ARG A 66 -6.27 -6.21 13.17
CA ARG A 66 -7.54 -5.67 13.70
C ARG A 66 -7.85 -4.26 13.19
N ALA A 67 -6.83 -3.42 13.04
CA ALA A 67 -7.00 -2.07 12.51
C ALA A 67 -7.40 -2.10 11.03
N LEU A 68 -6.77 -2.95 10.23
CA LEU A 68 -7.10 -3.12 8.81
C LEU A 68 -8.48 -3.74 8.61
N GLU A 69 -8.87 -4.75 9.39
CA GLU A 69 -10.23 -5.31 9.37
C GLU A 69 -11.28 -4.25 9.69
N HIS A 70 -11.01 -3.40 10.68
CA HIS A 70 -11.89 -2.30 11.05
C HIS A 70 -12.03 -1.29 9.90
N VAL A 71 -10.91 -0.85 9.33
CA VAL A 71 -10.89 0.10 8.20
C VAL A 71 -11.61 -0.48 7.00
N LEU A 72 -11.32 -1.73 6.61
CA LEU A 72 -12.02 -2.40 5.51
C LEU A 72 -13.52 -2.52 5.76
N GLY A 73 -13.93 -2.80 7.00
CA GLY A 73 -15.35 -2.81 7.37
C GLY A 73 -16.01 -1.42 7.26
N GLN A 74 -15.29 -0.34 7.57
CA GLN A 74 -15.77 1.02 7.35
C GLN A 74 -15.83 1.39 5.87
N VAL A 75 -14.80 1.02 5.10
CA VAL A 75 -14.76 1.21 3.63
C VAL A 75 -15.93 0.49 2.97
N ASP A 76 -16.17 -0.77 3.29
CA ASP A 76 -17.29 -1.55 2.73
C ASP A 76 -18.64 -0.89 3.06
N ARG A 77 -18.86 -0.44 4.30
CA ARG A 77 -20.07 0.31 4.66
C ARG A 77 -20.19 1.63 3.90
N HIS A 78 -19.10 2.37 3.76
CA HIS A 78 -19.08 3.65 3.05
C HIS A 78 -19.39 3.48 1.56
N LEU A 79 -18.80 2.46 0.93
CA LEU A 79 -19.04 2.14 -0.48
C LEU A 79 -20.49 1.70 -0.70
N ARG A 80 -21.03 0.81 0.15
CA ARG A 80 -22.44 0.38 0.05
C ARG A 80 -23.44 1.52 0.26
N ALA A 81 -23.11 2.48 1.11
CA ALA A 81 -23.95 3.65 1.35
C ALA A 81 -23.99 4.62 0.15
N GLY A 82 -23.13 4.44 -0.86
CA GLY A 82 -23.08 5.33 -2.03
C GLY A 82 -22.54 6.73 -1.74
N ALA A 83 -21.95 6.96 -0.56
CA ALA A 83 -21.48 8.27 -0.11
C ALA A 83 -20.35 8.87 -0.97
N HIS A 84 -19.75 8.07 -1.85
CA HIS A 84 -18.70 8.44 -2.80
C HIS A 84 -19.22 8.87 -4.19
N LEU A 85 -20.54 8.76 -4.45
CA LEU A 85 -21.17 9.04 -5.75
C LEU A 85 -21.48 10.54 -5.98
N ARG A 86 -20.59 11.46 -5.59
CA ARG A 86 -20.82 12.90 -5.83
C ARG A 86 -21.02 13.18 -7.34
N GLU A 87 -21.98 14.06 -7.65
CA GLU A 87 -22.44 14.43 -9.01
C GLU A 87 -21.35 14.95 -9.97
N HIS A 88 -20.13 15.23 -9.47
CA HIS A 88 -19.03 15.75 -10.27
C HIS A 88 -17.74 15.02 -9.87
N GLY A 89 -17.44 13.92 -10.56
CA GLY A 89 -16.18 13.20 -10.39
C GLY A 89 -14.99 14.00 -10.93
N LEU A 90 -13.82 13.82 -10.32
CA LEU A 90 -12.55 14.26 -10.91
C LEU A 90 -12.36 13.42 -12.17
N GLY A 91 -12.37 14.04 -13.36
CA GLY A 91 -12.36 13.32 -14.64
C GLY A 91 -11.33 12.18 -14.68
N THR A 92 -11.67 11.09 -15.35
CA THR A 92 -10.77 9.94 -15.48
C THR A 92 -9.67 10.25 -16.49
N GLU A 93 -8.48 10.62 -16.04
CA GLU A 93 -7.29 10.57 -16.90
C GLU A 93 -6.94 9.10 -17.21
N SER A 94 -6.30 8.83 -18.35
CA SER A 94 -5.87 7.49 -18.75
C SER A 94 -4.72 6.90 -17.89
N VAL A 95 -4.44 7.47 -16.73
CA VAL A 95 -3.36 7.08 -15.81
C VAL A 95 -3.96 6.29 -14.64
N PRO A 96 -3.40 5.12 -14.27
CA PRO A 96 -3.86 4.40 -13.10
C PRO A 96 -3.60 5.21 -11.82
N ALA A 97 -4.48 5.11 -10.82
CA ALA A 97 -4.34 5.85 -9.56
C ALA A 97 -3.10 5.45 -8.74
N VAL A 98 -2.62 4.23 -8.93
CA VAL A 98 -1.42 3.67 -8.28
C VAL A 98 -0.60 2.96 -9.36
N PRO A 99 0.74 3.08 -9.40
CA PRO A 99 1.55 2.35 -10.35
C PRO A 99 1.27 0.85 -10.26
N THR A 100 1.08 0.19 -11.41
CA THR A 100 0.70 -1.22 -11.49
C THR A 100 1.69 -2.10 -10.74
N GLU A 101 2.97 -1.77 -10.86
CA GLU A 101 4.08 -2.49 -10.23
C GLU A 101 3.99 -2.48 -8.70
N LEU A 102 3.35 -1.47 -8.08
CA LEU A 102 3.15 -1.48 -6.63
C LEU A 102 2.15 -2.55 -6.18
N PHE A 103 1.21 -2.94 -7.06
CA PHE A 103 0.32 -4.07 -6.76
C PHE A 103 1.07 -5.40 -6.77
N ASP A 104 2.04 -5.56 -7.67
CA ASP A 104 2.90 -6.74 -7.71
C ASP A 104 3.75 -6.81 -6.44
N VAL A 105 4.41 -5.71 -6.05
CA VAL A 105 5.15 -5.61 -4.79
C VAL A 105 4.27 -5.90 -3.58
N ALA A 106 3.06 -5.35 -3.54
CA ALA A 106 2.12 -5.57 -2.45
C ALA A 106 1.61 -7.02 -2.39
N ALA A 107 1.43 -7.67 -3.55
CA ALA A 107 1.03 -9.07 -3.64
C ALA A 107 2.15 -10.01 -3.16
N ASP A 108 3.38 -9.79 -3.62
CA ASP A 108 4.55 -10.57 -3.19
C ASP A 108 4.81 -10.43 -1.69
N LEU A 109 4.72 -9.19 -1.18
CA LEU A 109 4.84 -8.92 0.26
C LEU A 109 3.70 -9.54 1.05
N ALA A 110 2.48 -9.55 0.50
CA ALA A 110 1.35 -10.24 1.11
C ALA A 110 1.60 -11.74 1.23
N GLY A 111 2.08 -12.40 0.18
CA GLY A 111 2.48 -13.81 0.22
C GLY A 111 3.54 -14.06 1.30
N THR A 112 4.62 -13.29 1.28
CA THR A 112 5.72 -13.39 2.25
C THR A 112 5.23 -13.25 3.70
N VAL A 113 4.43 -12.23 4.00
CA VAL A 113 3.96 -11.98 5.38
C VAL A 113 2.91 -13.01 5.82
N VAL A 114 2.11 -13.54 4.89
CA VAL A 114 1.17 -14.63 5.14
C VAL A 114 1.89 -15.94 5.46
N GLU A 115 2.97 -16.27 4.75
CA GLU A 115 3.81 -17.43 5.08
C GLU A 115 4.44 -17.31 6.47
N ARG A 116 4.70 -16.07 6.93
CA ARG A 116 5.11 -15.77 8.32
C ARG A 116 3.94 -15.73 9.30
N GLY A 117 2.73 -16.13 8.88
CA GLY A 117 1.55 -16.33 9.74
C GLY A 117 0.69 -15.09 10.00
N SER A 118 0.82 -14.02 9.19
CA SER A 118 0.03 -12.79 9.37
C SER A 118 -0.69 -12.36 8.08
N PRO A 119 -2.01 -12.09 8.11
CA PRO A 119 -2.74 -11.57 6.96
C PRO A 119 -2.60 -10.06 6.77
N ALA A 120 -1.80 -9.36 7.59
CA ALA A 120 -1.78 -7.89 7.63
C ALA A 120 -1.47 -7.26 6.26
N ALA A 121 -0.42 -7.72 5.57
CA ALA A 121 -0.06 -7.19 4.25
C ALA A 121 -1.13 -7.50 3.18
N ALA A 122 -1.78 -8.67 3.24
CA ALA A 122 -2.87 -9.02 2.32
C ALA A 122 -4.10 -8.10 2.51
N LEU A 123 -4.47 -7.81 3.76
CA LEU A 123 -5.56 -6.88 4.07
C LEU A 123 -5.23 -5.45 3.62
N ALA A 124 -3.99 -5.02 3.78
CA ALA A 124 -3.53 -3.72 3.30
C ALA A 124 -3.57 -3.63 1.77
N ASN A 125 -3.05 -4.64 1.06
CA ASN A 125 -3.12 -4.71 -0.41
C ASN A 125 -4.59 -4.62 -0.90
N ARG A 126 -5.51 -5.35 -0.25
CA ARG A 126 -6.94 -5.25 -0.56
C ARG A 126 -7.49 -3.83 -0.36
N ALA A 127 -7.11 -3.14 0.71
CA ALA A 127 -7.55 -1.77 0.96
C ALA A 127 -7.02 -0.80 -0.12
N VAL A 128 -5.75 -0.95 -0.53
CA VAL A 128 -5.15 -0.18 -1.64
C VAL A 128 -5.90 -0.42 -2.95
N LEU A 129 -6.20 -1.68 -3.29
CA LEU A 129 -6.96 -2.02 -4.51
C LEU A 129 -8.35 -1.37 -4.53
N LEU A 130 -9.08 -1.41 -3.40
CA LEU A 130 -10.39 -0.78 -3.28
C LEU A 130 -10.29 0.75 -3.45
N ALA A 131 -9.33 1.38 -2.76
CA ALA A 131 -9.12 2.82 -2.83
C ALA A 131 -8.70 3.28 -4.23
N ALA A 132 -7.76 2.57 -4.86
CA ALA A 132 -7.32 2.83 -6.23
C ALA A 132 -8.47 2.68 -7.23
N GLY A 133 -9.36 1.71 -7.03
CA GLY A 133 -10.57 1.54 -7.84
C GLY A 133 -11.55 2.70 -7.72
N VAL A 134 -11.69 3.30 -6.53
CA VAL A 134 -12.50 4.52 -6.32
C VAL A 134 -11.88 5.71 -7.06
N ILE A 135 -10.57 5.94 -6.89
CA ILE A 135 -9.84 7.04 -7.53
C ILE A 135 -9.86 6.88 -9.06
N GLY A 136 -9.60 5.69 -9.57
CA GLY A 136 -9.59 5.39 -11.01
C GLY A 136 -10.96 5.54 -11.69
N ARG A 137 -12.05 5.55 -10.92
CA ARG A 137 -13.41 5.89 -11.40
C ARG A 137 -13.71 7.38 -11.33
N GLY A 138 -12.75 8.21 -10.91
CA GLY A 138 -12.93 9.65 -10.73
C GLY A 138 -13.69 10.02 -9.45
N LEU A 139 -13.85 9.10 -8.51
CA LEU A 139 -14.64 9.29 -7.29
C LEU A 139 -13.77 9.64 -6.07
N GLY A 140 -12.45 9.77 -6.27
CA GLY A 140 -11.52 10.23 -5.24
C GLY A 140 -11.65 11.72 -4.94
N VAL A 141 -11.00 12.15 -3.85
CA VAL A 141 -10.84 13.58 -3.50
C VAL A 141 -9.56 14.17 -4.10
N VAL A 142 -8.67 13.33 -4.59
CA VAL A 142 -7.46 13.68 -5.36
C VAL A 142 -7.53 12.95 -6.71
N ASP A 143 -6.99 13.58 -7.76
CA ASP A 143 -6.95 12.96 -9.08
C ASP A 143 -6.00 11.75 -9.13
N ALA A 144 -6.17 10.93 -10.17
CA ALA A 144 -5.40 9.70 -10.34
C ALA A 144 -3.91 9.97 -10.57
N SER A 145 -3.54 11.05 -11.28
CA SER A 145 -2.15 11.39 -11.62
C SER A 145 -1.35 11.87 -10.41
N ALA A 146 -1.96 12.67 -9.55
CA ALA A 146 -1.41 13.12 -8.28
C ALA A 146 -1.30 11.96 -7.28
N THR A 147 -2.28 11.07 -7.24
CA THR A 147 -2.18 9.83 -6.44
C THR A 147 -1.05 8.94 -6.95
N TRP A 148 -0.95 8.75 -8.26
CA TRP A 148 0.13 7.99 -8.87
C TRP A 148 1.49 8.57 -8.50
N SER A 149 1.65 9.89 -8.66
CA SER A 149 2.90 10.60 -8.35
C SER A 149 3.27 10.49 -6.87
N ALA A 150 2.30 10.65 -5.97
CA ALA A 150 2.53 10.55 -4.53
C ALA A 150 2.95 9.12 -4.12
N THR A 151 2.25 8.11 -4.63
CA THR A 151 2.52 6.70 -4.30
C THR A 151 3.84 6.19 -4.91
N ALA A 152 4.14 6.59 -6.15
CA ALA A 152 5.45 6.33 -6.77
C ALA A 152 6.59 7.00 -6.00
N GLY A 153 6.43 8.28 -5.62
CA GLY A 153 7.41 9.01 -4.84
C GLY A 153 7.68 8.39 -3.48
N SER A 154 6.63 7.98 -2.77
CA SER A 154 6.73 7.28 -1.49
C SER A 154 7.46 5.93 -1.63
N TYR A 155 7.13 5.14 -2.66
CA TYR A 155 7.83 3.88 -2.94
C TYR A 155 9.32 4.09 -3.24
N CYS A 156 9.66 5.04 -4.11
CA CYS A 156 11.05 5.38 -4.42
C CYS A 156 11.83 5.80 -3.16
N ALA A 157 11.20 6.55 -2.25
CA ALA A 157 11.82 6.97 -1.00
C ALA A 157 12.12 5.78 -0.07
N ILE A 158 11.18 4.85 0.11
CA ILE A 158 11.42 3.67 0.98
C ILE A 158 12.45 2.74 0.38
N ILE A 159 12.44 2.53 -0.95
CA ILE A 159 13.44 1.70 -1.63
C ILE A 159 14.84 2.33 -1.53
N ALA A 160 14.97 3.64 -1.78
CA ALA A 160 16.24 4.33 -1.63
C ALA A 160 16.77 4.28 -0.19
N GLN A 161 15.88 4.32 0.81
CA GLN A 161 16.27 4.13 2.21
C GLN A 161 16.77 2.71 2.47
N LEU A 162 16.02 1.70 2.02
CA LEU A 162 16.38 0.30 2.18
C LEU A 162 17.72 -0.04 1.51
N TRP A 163 17.96 0.47 0.31
CA TRP A 163 19.21 0.27 -0.40
C TRP A 163 20.43 0.92 0.27
N ARG A 164 20.23 2.01 1.02
CA ARG A 164 21.29 2.63 1.83
C ARG A 164 21.57 1.83 3.10
N ASP A 165 20.52 1.35 3.77
CA ASP A 165 20.65 0.65 5.04
C ASP A 165 21.05 -0.83 4.87
N GLU A 166 20.64 -1.44 3.77
CA GLU A 166 20.85 -2.85 3.43
C GLU A 166 21.22 -3.00 1.95
N PRO A 167 22.48 -2.71 1.57
CA PRO A 167 22.92 -2.85 0.18
C PRO A 167 22.70 -4.26 -0.39
N GLN A 168 22.79 -5.31 0.45
CA GLN A 168 22.49 -6.68 0.06
C GLN A 168 21.02 -6.95 -0.31
N ALA A 169 20.10 -6.04 0.02
CA ALA A 169 18.70 -6.11 -0.41
C ALA A 169 18.47 -5.52 -1.81
N GLN A 170 19.52 -4.99 -2.46
CA GLN A 170 19.48 -4.58 -3.86
C GLN A 170 19.45 -5.82 -4.75
N VAL A 171 18.26 -6.16 -5.28
CA VAL A 171 18.13 -7.08 -6.42
C VAL A 171 17.97 -6.23 -7.66
N LEU A 172 19.04 -6.12 -8.46
CA LEU A 172 18.96 -5.54 -9.79
C LEU A 172 18.28 -6.57 -10.70
N VAL A 173 17.01 -6.34 -11.04
CA VAL A 173 16.37 -7.09 -12.12
C VAL A 173 16.90 -6.51 -13.42
N ASP A 174 17.69 -7.31 -14.15
CA ASP A 174 18.20 -6.95 -15.47
C ASP A 174 17.00 -6.71 -16.41
N PRO A 175 16.88 -5.56 -17.09
CA PRO A 175 15.84 -5.34 -18.05
C PRO A 175 16.20 -6.13 -19.30
N GLY A 176 15.76 -7.39 -19.36
CA GLY A 176 15.80 -8.20 -20.57
C GLY A 176 15.05 -7.56 -21.73
#